data_AF-A0A7K0V5Z5-F1
#
_entry.id   AF-A0A7K0V5Z5-F1
#
_cell.length_a   1.000
_cell.length_b   1.000
_cell.length_c   1.000
_cell.angle_alpha   90.00
_cell.angle_beta   90.00
_cell.angle_gamma   90.00
#
_symmetry.space_group_name_H-M   'P 1'
#
loop_
_entity.id
_entity.type
_entity.pdbx_description
1 polymer ?
#
loop_
_entity_poly.entity_id
_entity_poly.type
_entity_poly.pdbx_seq_one_letter_code
_entity_poly.pdbx_strand_id
1 'polypeptide(L)'
;MDSLTAAQVCAELNLQPLEGEGGMWGPINRNESGNSIYFLMESPDFSAWHVLEESETWLHIAGAPVALHTIDQNLEIHTLSR
;
A
#
# COMPACT_ATOMS: atom_id res chain seq x y z
N MET A 1 -11.06 1.09 -13.16
CA MET A 1 -11.36 -0.17 -12.44
C MET A 1 -12.54 0.14 -11.52
N ASP A 2 -13.63 0.68 -12.08
CA ASP A 2 -14.53 1.57 -11.33
C ASP A 2 -15.76 0.83 -10.79
N SER A 3 -15.66 -0.49 -10.66
CA SER A 3 -16.81 -1.36 -10.39
C SER A 3 -16.69 -2.21 -9.13
N LEU A 4 -15.54 -2.21 -8.44
CA LEU A 4 -15.34 -3.02 -7.23
C LEU A 4 -15.19 -2.12 -6.00
N THR A 5 -15.86 -2.50 -4.90
CA THR A 5 -15.63 -1.90 -3.58
C THR A 5 -14.31 -2.40 -2.99
N ALA A 6 -13.77 -1.70 -1.97
CA ALA A 6 -12.58 -2.15 -1.25
C ALA A 6 -12.71 -3.61 -0.75
N ALA A 7 -13.86 -3.95 -0.16
CA ALA A 7 -14.14 -5.31 0.32
C ALA A 7 -14.14 -6.36 -0.81
N GLN A 8 -14.67 -6.01 -1.99
CA GLN A 8 -14.61 -6.91 -3.16
C GLN A 8 -13.18 -7.09 -3.66
N VAL A 9 -12.38 -6.01 -3.74
CA VAL A 9 -10.96 -6.11 -4.11
C VAL A 9 -10.19 -7.00 -3.12
N CYS A 10 -10.41 -6.82 -1.81
CA CYS A 10 -9.79 -7.66 -0.79
C CYS A 10 -10.17 -9.14 -0.95
N ALA A 11 -11.44 -9.44 -1.25
CA ALA A 11 -11.89 -10.81 -1.47
C ALA A 11 -11.28 -11.44 -2.73
N GLU A 12 -11.29 -10.72 -3.86
CA GLU A 12 -10.75 -11.19 -5.14
C GLU A 12 -9.23 -11.42 -5.11
N LEU A 13 -8.50 -10.56 -4.39
CA LEU A 13 -7.04 -10.62 -4.27
C LEU A 13 -6.57 -11.37 -3.00
N ASN A 14 -7.50 -11.91 -2.21
CA ASN A 14 -7.23 -12.57 -0.93
C ASN A 14 -6.37 -11.72 0.04
N LEU A 15 -6.66 -10.41 0.11
CA LEU A 15 -5.93 -9.49 1.00
C LEU A 15 -6.35 -9.71 2.46
N GLN A 16 -5.39 -9.59 3.35
CA GLN A 16 -5.56 -9.71 4.79
C GLN A 16 -5.12 -8.42 5.49
N PRO A 17 -5.61 -8.13 6.71
CA PRO A 17 -5.11 -6.97 7.47
C PRO A 17 -3.60 -7.02 7.65
N LEU A 18 -2.92 -5.88 7.47
CA LEU A 18 -1.49 -5.74 7.76
C LEU A 18 -1.30 -5.35 9.23
N GLU A 19 -0.95 -6.34 10.06
CA GLU A 19 -0.83 -6.16 11.50
C GLU A 19 0.28 -5.16 11.87
N GLY A 20 -0.06 -4.17 12.69
CA GLY A 20 0.88 -3.16 13.19
C GLY A 20 1.03 -1.93 12.29
N GLU A 21 0.69 -2.02 11.00
CA GLU A 21 0.82 -0.91 10.05
C GLU A 21 -0.54 -0.34 9.61
N GLY A 22 -1.59 -1.15 9.49
CA GLY A 22 -2.87 -0.72 8.91
C GLY A 22 -2.95 -0.96 7.41
N GLY A 23 -4.17 -0.92 6.86
CA GLY A 23 -4.46 -1.37 5.52
C GLY A 23 -4.58 -2.89 5.37
N MET A 24 -4.81 -3.29 4.12
CA MET A 24 -4.98 -4.66 3.67
C MET A 24 -3.86 -5.00 2.69
N TRP A 25 -3.27 -6.18 2.82
CA TRP A 25 -2.13 -6.57 2.00
C TRP A 25 -2.23 -8.02 1.51
N GLY A 26 -1.48 -8.33 0.45
CA GLY A 26 -1.33 -9.70 -0.04
C GLY A 26 -0.11 -9.85 -0.96
N PRO A 27 0.65 -10.95 -0.89
CA PRO A 27 1.86 -11.12 -1.67
C PRO A 27 1.56 -11.40 -3.16
N ILE A 28 2.36 -10.83 -4.05
CA ILE A 28 2.31 -11.08 -5.50
C ILE A 28 3.45 -12.02 -5.90
N ASN A 29 4.69 -11.66 -5.55
CA ASN A 29 5.89 -12.43 -5.84
C ASN A 29 6.94 -12.22 -4.74
N ARG A 30 7.76 -13.24 -4.49
CA ARG A 30 8.91 -13.20 -3.59
C ARG A 30 10.02 -14.11 -4.11
N ASN A 31 11.19 -13.55 -4.34
CA ASN A 31 12.38 -14.28 -4.78
C ASN A 31 13.65 -13.66 -4.16
N GLU A 32 14.81 -14.15 -4.57
CA GLU A 32 16.11 -13.69 -4.06
C GLU A 32 16.42 -12.23 -4.39
N SER A 33 15.78 -11.66 -5.41
CA SER A 33 16.00 -10.27 -5.85
C SER A 33 15.03 -9.28 -5.21
N GLY A 34 13.97 -9.75 -4.55
CA GLY A 34 13.00 -8.88 -3.88
C GLY A 34 11.62 -9.50 -3.75
N ASN A 35 10.69 -8.68 -3.30
CA ASN A 35 9.29 -9.05 -3.14
C ASN A 35 8.35 -7.92 -3.59
N SER A 36 7.09 -8.27 -3.78
CA SER A 36 6.02 -7.35 -4.16
C SER A 36 4.72 -7.78 -3.53
N ILE A 37 3.91 -6.80 -3.13
CA ILE A 37 2.61 -7.00 -2.51
C ILE A 37 1.57 -6.12 -3.19
N TYR A 38 0.31 -6.49 -3.10
CA TYR A 38 -0.78 -5.54 -3.15
C TYR A 38 -0.93 -4.90 -1.77
N PHE A 39 -1.21 -3.60 -1.75
CA PHE A 39 -1.60 -2.85 -0.57
C PHE A 39 -2.86 -2.03 -0.91
N LEU A 40 -3.83 -2.06 -0.02
CA LEU A 40 -5.10 -1.33 -0.15
C LEU A 40 -5.48 -0.73 1.20
N MET A 41 -5.99 0.50 1.19
CA MET A 41 -6.56 1.14 2.38
C MET A 41 -7.86 1.86 2.01
N GLU A 42 -8.77 1.97 2.97
CA GLU A 42 -10.04 2.69 2.84
C GLU A 42 -10.20 3.62 4.04
N SER A 43 -10.69 4.85 3.82
CA SER A 43 -10.91 5.82 4.90
C SER A 43 -11.84 5.23 5.98
N PRO A 44 -11.51 5.40 7.29
CA PRO A 44 -10.50 6.31 7.84
C PRO A 44 -9.13 5.67 8.12
N ASP A 45 -8.84 4.49 7.57
CA ASP A 45 -7.59 3.77 7.81
C ASP A 45 -6.37 4.46 7.19
N PHE A 46 -5.18 4.17 7.70
CA PHE A 46 -3.90 4.71 7.23
C PHE A 46 -2.75 3.71 7.47
N SER A 47 -1.65 3.86 6.73
CA SER A 47 -0.40 3.15 7.01
C SER A 47 0.40 3.91 8.07
N ALA A 48 0.63 3.27 9.22
CA ALA A 48 1.39 3.81 10.33
C ALA A 48 2.88 3.93 9.98
N TRP A 49 3.56 4.88 10.62
CA TRP A 49 4.98 5.12 10.42
C TRP A 49 5.82 3.88 10.71
N HIS A 50 6.67 3.53 9.75
CA HIS A 50 7.66 2.47 9.88
C HIS A 50 8.90 2.82 9.04
N VAL A 51 9.94 2.01 9.19
CA VAL A 51 11.20 2.13 8.44
C VAL A 51 11.58 0.75 7.92
N LEU A 52 12.09 0.71 6.69
CA LEU A 52 12.60 -0.50 6.05
C LEU A 52 14.11 -0.35 5.81
N GLU A 53 14.84 -1.45 5.84
CA GLU A 53 16.26 -1.47 5.47
C GLU A 53 16.44 -1.47 3.95
N GLU A 54 15.44 -1.98 3.23
CA GLU A 54 15.40 -2.05 1.78
C GLU A 54 14.71 -0.85 1.14
N SER A 55 15.04 -0.59 -0.13
CA SER A 55 14.31 0.41 -0.93
C SER A 55 12.92 -0.12 -1.30
N GLU A 56 11.90 0.69 -1.06
CA GLU A 56 10.52 0.39 -1.43
C GLU A 56 10.08 1.26 -2.61
N THR A 57 9.34 0.66 -3.55
CA THR A 57 8.77 1.37 -4.71
C THR A 57 7.27 1.21 -4.71
N TRP A 58 6.56 2.35 -4.77
CA TRP A 58 5.12 2.41 -4.81
C TRP A 58 4.61 2.59 -6.25
N LEU A 59 3.61 1.80 -6.63
CA LEU A 59 2.90 1.92 -7.91
C LEU A 59 1.40 2.10 -7.63
N HIS A 60 0.83 3.20 -8.11
CA HIS A 60 -0.63 3.41 -8.01
C HIS A 60 -1.33 2.54 -9.05
N ILE A 61 -2.28 1.71 -8.61
CA ILE A 61 -3.00 0.77 -9.50
C ILE A 61 -4.42 1.25 -9.79
N ALA A 62 -5.15 1.68 -8.75
CA ALA A 62 -6.55 2.08 -8.84
C ALA A 62 -6.98 2.87 -7.60
N GLY A 63 -8.19 3.44 -7.65
CA GLY A 63 -8.80 4.15 -6.53
C GLY A 63 -8.36 5.61 -6.43
N ALA A 64 -8.61 6.21 -5.27
CA ALA A 64 -8.23 7.59 -4.99
C ALA A 64 -6.69 7.76 -4.95
N PRO A 65 -6.17 8.98 -5.19
CA PRO A 65 -4.77 9.29 -4.92
C PRO A 65 -4.34 8.98 -3.49
N VAL A 66 -3.08 8.60 -3.31
CA VAL A 66 -2.48 8.36 -1.99
C VAL A 66 -1.48 9.47 -1.66
N ALA A 67 -1.55 9.98 -0.44
CA ALA A 67 -0.53 10.87 0.12
C ALA A 67 0.52 10.03 0.87
N LEU A 68 1.67 9.80 0.24
CA LEU A 68 2.80 9.12 0.85
C LEU A 68 3.64 10.13 1.63
N HIS A 69 3.66 9.99 2.94
CA HIS A 69 4.45 10.84 3.82
C HIS A 69 5.78 10.15 4.10
N THR A 70 6.90 10.82 3.82
CA THR A 70 8.25 10.29 4.04
C THR A 70 9.06 11.25 4.89
N ILE A 71 9.92 10.71 5.75
CA ILE A 71 10.83 11.52 6.59
C ILE A 71 12.24 10.99 6.38
N ASP A 72 13.09 11.82 5.76
CA ASP A 72 14.54 11.69 5.83
C ASP A 72 15.07 12.84 6.70
N GLN A 73 15.56 13.92 6.10
CA GLN A 73 15.95 15.13 6.83
C GLN A 73 14.75 16.02 7.18
N ASN A 74 13.72 16.01 6.33
CA ASN A 74 12.49 16.78 6.49
C ASN A 74 11.29 15.88 6.17
N LEU A 75 10.09 16.30 6.62
CA LEU A 75 8.84 15.70 6.16
C LEU A 75 8.58 16.10 4.71
N GLU A 76 8.40 15.11 3.86
CA GLU A 76 7.97 15.25 2.48
C GLU A 76 6.62 14.54 2.28
N ILE A 77 5.80 15.08 1.38
CA ILE A 77 4.50 14.51 1.04
C ILE A 77 4.43 14.34 -0.48
N HIS A 78 4.33 13.10 -0.92
CA HIS A 78 4.22 12.72 -2.32
C HIS A 78 2.78 12.30 -2.63
N THR A 79 2.23 12.74 -3.76
CA THR A 79 0.91 12.28 -4.22
C THR A 79 1.05 11.25 -5.33
N LEU A 80 0.60 10.03 -5.07
CA LEU A 80 0.56 8.92 -6.04
C LEU A 80 -0.84 8.84 -6.64
N SER A 81 -0.98 8.93 -7.98
CA SER A 81 -2.31 9.11 -8.61
C SER A 81 -2.46 8.60 -10.05
N ARG A 82 -1.49 7.87 -10.62
CA ARG A 82 -1.49 7.52 -12.05
C ARG A 82 -0.92 6.14 -12.35
#